data_AF-A0A7W7NQX9-F1
#
_entry.id   AF-A0A7W7NQX9-F1
#
_cell.length_a   1.000
_cell.length_b   1.000
_cell.length_c   1.000
_cell.angle_alpha   90.00
_cell.angle_beta   90.00
_cell.angle_gamma   90.00
#
_symmetry.space_group_name_H-M   'P 1'
#
loop_
_entity.id
_entity.type
_entity.pdbx_description
1 polymer ?
#
loop_
_entity_poly.entity_id
_entity_poly.type
_entity_poly.pdbx_seq_one_letter_code
_entity_poly.pdbx_strand_id
1 'polypeptide(L)'
;MSSDPLDTLAPSGETVFDYDRRHLLTYAELLDAEKDGIPWQDGALEILGIDPVTDASRAQACWDSHLARARWITGAGLRIAIAAFGEQARAASHRRR
;
A
#
# COMPACT_ATOMS: atom_id res chain seq x y z
N MET A 1 11.58 -6.79 1.02
CA MET A 1 11.36 -5.39 1.45
C MET A 1 11.37 -4.49 0.23
N SER A 2 10.22 -3.90 -0.12
CA SER A 2 10.11 -2.93 -1.22
C SER A 2 10.91 -1.66 -0.83
N SER A 3 11.83 -1.20 -1.69
CA SER A 3 12.73 -0.08 -1.39
C SER A 3 12.16 1.31 -1.71
N ASP A 4 10.88 1.39 -2.11
CA ASP A 4 10.26 2.68 -2.42
C ASP A 4 9.81 3.38 -1.13
N PRO A 5 10.07 4.70 -0.97
CA PRO A 5 9.63 5.44 0.21
C PRO A 5 8.10 5.46 0.32
N LEU A 6 7.60 5.02 1.48
CA LEU A 6 6.20 5.18 1.89
C LEU A 6 5.94 6.60 2.37
N ASP A 7 4.83 7.18 1.90
CA ASP A 7 4.32 8.42 2.45
C ASP A 7 3.66 8.18 3.82
N THR A 8 3.51 9.22 4.63
CA THR A 8 2.85 9.11 5.94
C THR A 8 1.41 8.59 5.83
N LEU A 9 0.72 8.89 4.73
CA LEU A 9 -0.65 8.48 4.48
C LEU A 9 -0.77 7.90 3.07
N ALA A 10 -1.48 6.77 2.97
CA ALA A 10 -1.84 6.23 1.68
C ALA A 10 -2.86 7.13 0.96
N PRO A 11 -2.91 7.08 -0.39
CA PRO A 11 -4.00 7.66 -1.15
C PRO A 11 -5.35 7.10 -0.70
N SER A 12 -6.38 7.93 -0.78
CA SER A 12 -7.76 7.55 -0.46
C SER A 12 -8.70 7.83 -1.64
N GLY A 13 -9.94 7.35 -1.55
CA GLY A 13 -10.94 7.47 -2.62
C GLY A 13 -10.78 6.44 -3.73
N GLU A 14 -11.48 6.65 -4.85
CA GLU A 14 -11.65 5.63 -5.89
C GLU A 14 -10.65 5.72 -7.05
N THR A 15 -9.77 6.71 -7.03
CA THR A 15 -8.73 6.88 -8.04
C THR A 15 -7.53 5.99 -7.72
N VAL A 16 -7.06 5.21 -8.68
CA VAL A 16 -5.81 4.43 -8.56
C VAL A 16 -4.64 5.28 -9.02
N PHE A 17 -3.62 5.38 -8.18
CA PHE A 17 -2.41 6.14 -8.45
C PHE A 17 -1.23 5.20 -8.75
N ASP A 18 -0.17 5.71 -9.40
CA ASP A 18 1.07 4.93 -9.56
C ASP A 18 1.69 4.55 -8.21
N TYR A 19 1.41 5.33 -7.16
CA TYR A 19 1.71 4.98 -5.78
C TYR A 19 1.24 3.58 -5.41
N ASP A 20 -0.01 3.23 -5.73
CA ASP A 20 -0.58 1.93 -5.38
C ASP A 20 0.17 0.78 -6.05
N ARG A 21 0.57 0.98 -7.32
CA ARG A 21 1.34 -0.01 -8.10
C ARG A 21 2.71 -0.26 -7.47
N ARG A 22 3.39 0.81 -7.04
CA ARG A 22 4.73 0.73 -6.43
C ARG A 22 4.71 0.05 -5.05
N HIS A 23 3.59 0.17 -4.33
CA HIS A 23 3.45 -0.35 -2.96
C HIS A 23 2.64 -1.65 -2.85
N LEU A 24 2.39 -2.36 -3.96
CA LEU A 24 1.61 -3.62 -3.94
C LEU A 24 2.18 -4.69 -3.00
N LEU A 25 3.52 -4.79 -2.90
CA LEU A 25 4.15 -5.75 -1.98
C LEU A 25 3.87 -5.38 -0.51
N THR A 26 4.02 -4.10 -0.16
CA THR A 26 3.67 -3.60 1.18
C THR A 26 2.18 -3.84 1.48
N TYR A 27 1.29 -3.60 0.53
CA TYR A 27 -0.14 -3.89 0.72
C TYR A 27 -0.39 -5.39 0.97
N ALA A 28 0.31 -6.28 0.29
CA ALA A 28 0.21 -7.71 0.53
C ALA A 28 0.70 -8.09 1.94
N GLU A 29 1.86 -7.58 2.37
CA GLU A 29 2.41 -7.79 3.71
C GLU A 29 1.45 -7.30 4.81
N LEU A 30 0.83 -6.12 4.64
CA LEU A 30 -0.16 -5.58 5.58
C LEU A 30 -1.42 -6.46 5.69
N LEU A 31 -1.90 -6.97 4.55
CA LEU A 31 -3.09 -7.82 4.52
C LEU A 31 -2.81 -9.19 5.16
N ASP A 32 -1.64 -9.77 4.94
CA ASP A 32 -1.23 -11.03 5.61
C ASP A 32 -1.06 -10.81 7.12
N ALA A 33 -0.43 -9.71 7.54
CA ALA A 33 -0.30 -9.37 8.95
C ALA A 33 -1.65 -9.19 9.64
N GLU A 34 -2.61 -8.50 9.00
CA GLU A 34 -3.97 -8.39 9.51
C GLU A 34 -4.66 -9.76 9.63
N LYS A 35 -4.54 -10.59 8.60
CA LYS A 35 -5.17 -11.92 8.56
C LYS A 35 -4.63 -12.84 9.65
N ASP A 36 -3.33 -12.75 9.94
CA ASP A 36 -2.66 -13.52 10.99
C ASP A 36 -2.85 -12.91 12.39
N GLY A 37 -3.54 -11.77 12.49
CA GLY A 37 -3.84 -11.10 13.76
C GLY A 37 -2.61 -10.47 14.40
N ILE A 38 -1.60 -10.11 13.60
CA ILE A 38 -0.39 -9.42 14.08
C ILE A 38 -0.81 -8.06 14.69
N PRO A 39 -0.33 -7.72 15.90
CA PRO A 39 -0.57 -6.40 16.48
C PRO A 39 -0.08 -5.29 15.53
N TRP A 40 -0.89 -4.24 15.37
CA TRP A 40 -0.57 -3.17 14.42
C TRP A 40 0.75 -2.48 14.74
N GLN A 41 1.18 -2.46 16.00
CA GLN A 41 2.47 -1.90 16.43
C GLN A 41 3.65 -2.68 15.84
N ASP A 42 3.58 -4.00 15.91
CA ASP A 42 4.62 -4.90 15.39
C ASP A 42 4.66 -4.79 13.87
N GLY A 43 3.48 -4.81 13.22
CA GLY A 43 3.38 -4.60 11.79
C GLY A 43 3.85 -3.21 11.33
N ALA A 44 3.57 -2.14 12.09
CA ALA A 44 4.05 -0.79 11.76
C ALA A 44 5.57 -0.70 11.84
N LEU A 45 6.20 -1.37 12.79
CA LEU A 45 7.66 -1.43 12.89
C LEU A 45 8.26 -2.31 11.79
N GLU A 46 7.76 -3.52 11.59
CA GLU A 46 8.36 -4.52 10.72
C GLU A 46 8.09 -4.28 9.22
N ILE A 47 6.87 -3.83 8.88
CA ILE A 47 6.43 -3.65 7.48
C ILE A 47 6.61 -2.20 7.03
N LEU A 48 6.24 -1.25 7.88
CA LEU A 48 6.27 0.19 7.53
C LEU A 48 7.55 0.89 7.99
N GLY A 49 8.37 0.25 8.82
CA GLY A 49 9.61 0.82 9.33
C GLY A 49 9.39 2.00 10.28
N ILE A 50 8.20 2.13 10.89
CA ILE A 50 7.87 3.22 11.82
C ILE A 50 7.76 2.66 13.22
N ASP A 51 8.66 3.09 14.12
CA ASP A 51 8.64 2.69 15.52
C ASP A 51 7.49 3.39 16.29
N PRO A 52 6.47 2.66 16.74
CA PRO A 52 5.33 3.22 17.45
C PRO A 52 5.70 3.72 18.87
N VAL A 53 6.84 3.32 19.43
CA VAL A 53 7.34 3.87 20.71
C VAL A 53 7.84 5.30 20.52
N THR A 54 8.43 5.60 19.36
CA THR A 54 8.96 6.94 19.07
C THR A 54 7.87 7.92 18.65
N ASP A 55 6.89 7.46 17.85
CA ASP A 55 5.77 8.27 17.37
C ASP A 55 4.54 7.38 17.07
N ALA A 56 3.79 7.05 18.13
CA ALA A 56 2.61 6.19 18.04
C ALA A 56 1.55 6.74 17.07
N SER A 57 1.33 8.06 17.09
CA SER A 57 0.32 8.71 16.25
C SER A 57 0.65 8.56 14.77
N ARG A 58 1.91 8.79 14.38
CA ARG A 58 2.35 8.61 13.00
C ARG A 58 2.32 7.15 12.56
N ALA A 59 2.80 6.25 13.42
CA ALA A 59 2.80 4.81 13.15
C ALA A 59 1.37 4.30 12.90
N GLN A 60 0.43 4.67 13.77
CA GLN A 60 -0.96 4.25 13.67
C GLN A 60 -1.65 4.84 12.43
N ALA A 61 -1.47 6.14 12.15
CA ALA A 61 -2.06 6.76 10.96
C ALA A 61 -1.53 6.15 9.66
N CYS A 62 -0.24 5.83 9.60
CA CYS A 62 0.37 5.15 8.47
C CYS A 62 -0.22 3.74 8.32
N TRP A 63 -0.27 2.96 9.40
CA TRP A 63 -0.86 1.63 9.41
C TRP A 63 -2.31 1.64 8.90
N ASP A 64 -3.17 2.45 9.53
CA ASP A 64 -4.59 2.47 9.23
C ASP A 64 -4.87 2.90 7.78
N SER A 65 -4.19 3.94 7.30
CA SER A 65 -4.40 4.44 5.93
C SER A 65 -3.94 3.44 4.87
N HIS A 66 -2.78 2.80 5.05
CA HIS A 66 -2.26 1.84 4.09
C HIS A 66 -3.02 0.52 4.12
N LEU A 67 -3.45 0.05 5.29
CA LEU A 67 -4.28 -1.15 5.39
C LEU A 67 -5.67 -0.92 4.78
N ALA A 68 -6.29 0.24 5.03
CA ALA A 68 -7.54 0.63 4.37
C ALA A 68 -7.37 0.70 2.85
N ARG A 69 -6.26 1.26 2.37
CA ARG A 69 -5.98 1.34 0.94
C ARG A 69 -5.74 -0.03 0.32
N ALA A 70 -4.97 -0.89 0.98
CA ALA A 70 -4.73 -2.27 0.56
C ALA A 70 -6.04 -3.04 0.39
N ARG A 71 -6.93 -2.97 1.39
CA ARG A 71 -8.27 -3.57 1.33
C ARG A 71 -9.11 -3.04 0.18
N TRP A 72 -9.06 -1.74 -0.08
CA TRP A 72 -9.81 -1.16 -1.19
C TRP A 72 -9.25 -1.63 -2.54
N ILE A 73 -7.92 -1.61 -2.74
CA ILE A 73 -7.27 -2.06 -3.98
C ILE A 73 -7.55 -3.54 -4.28
N THR A 74 -7.54 -4.42 -3.26
CA THR A 74 -7.80 -5.86 -3.45
C THR A 74 -9.28 -6.23 -3.42
N GLY A 75 -10.15 -5.33 -2.93
CA GLY A 75 -11.59 -5.49 -2.87
C GLY A 75 -12.33 -4.66 -3.91
N ALA A 76 -13.06 -3.64 -3.47
CA ALA A 76 -13.96 -2.85 -4.32
C ALA A 76 -13.24 -2.14 -5.49
N GLY A 77 -12.00 -1.72 -5.29
CA GLY A 77 -11.15 -1.05 -6.28
C GLY A 77 -10.46 -1.98 -7.28
N LEU A 78 -10.53 -3.31 -7.11
CA LEU A 78 -9.73 -4.27 -7.89
C LEU A 78 -9.92 -4.12 -9.40
N ARG A 79 -11.15 -3.90 -9.86
CA ARG A 79 -11.43 -3.72 -11.29
C ARG A 79 -10.76 -2.47 -11.86
N ILE A 80 -10.76 -1.38 -11.09
CA ILE A 80 -10.14 -0.11 -11.48
C ILE A 80 -8.62 -0.28 -11.48
N ALA A 81 -8.07 -0.94 -10.47
CA ALA A 81 -6.63 -1.20 -10.35
C ALA A 81 -6.10 -2.02 -11.52
N ILE A 82 -6.77 -3.12 -11.90
CA ILE A 82 -6.38 -3.95 -13.05
C ILE A 82 -6.38 -3.13 -14.35
N ALA A 83 -7.40 -2.30 -14.57
CA ALA A 83 -7.48 -1.45 -15.75
C ALA A 83 -6.31 -0.44 -15.79
N ALA A 84 -6.13 0.31 -14.70
CA ALA A 84 -5.08 1.32 -14.58
C ALA A 84 -3.67 0.73 -14.76
N PHE A 85 -3.36 -0.36 -14.06
CA PHE A 85 -2.06 -1.02 -14.14
C PHE A 85 -1.80 -1.60 -15.54
N GLY A 86 -2.83 -2.13 -16.20
CA GLY A 86 -2.73 -2.66 -17.56
C GLY A 86 -2.47 -1.59 -18.61
N GLU A 87 -3.09 -0.41 -18.50
CA GLU A 87 -2.83 0.73 -19.39
C GLU A 87 -1.39 1.24 -19.27
N GLN A 88 -0.87 1.33 -18.05
CA GLN A 88 0.47 1.80 -17.78
C GLN A 88 1.54 0.86 -18.36
N ALA A 89 1.33 -0.46 -18.27
CA ALA A 89 2.22 -1.45 -18.89
C ALA A 89 2.26 -1.35 -20.44
N ARG A 90 1.10 -1.08 -21.07
CA ARG A 90 1.02 -0.86 -22.52
C ARG A 90 1.73 0.43 -22.95
N ALA A 91 1.54 1.51 -22.19
CA ALA A 91 2.20 2.79 -22.45
C ALA A 91 3.74 2.72 -22.30
N ALA A 92 4.23 1.95 -21.33
CA ALA A 92 5.68 1.73 -21.14
C ALA A 92 6.30 0.93 -22.31
N SER A 93 5.54 0.00 -22.89
CA SER A 93 5.97 -0.81 -24.04
C SER A 93 6.07 0.01 -25.34
N HIS A 94 5.22 1.03 -25.49
CA HIS A 94 5.21 1.89 -26.68
C HIS A 94 6.37 2.91 -26.70
N ARG A 95 6.84 3.37 -25.53
CA ARG A 95 7.98 4.30 -25.41
C ARG A 95 9.35 3.68 -25.67
N ARG A 96 9.43 2.36 -25.78
CA ARG A 96 10.69 1.61 -26.05
C ARG A 96 10.86 1.23 -27.53
N ARG A 97 9.96 1.69 -28.40
CA ARG A 97 10.01 1.46 -29.86
C ARG A 97 10.39 2.72 -30.60
#